data_AF-A0A955R8R6-F1
#
_entry.id   AF-A0A955R8R6-F1
#
_cell.length_a   1.000
_cell.length_b   1.000
_cell.length_c   1.000
_cell.angle_alpha   90.00
_cell.angle_beta   90.00
_cell.angle_gamma   90.00
#
_symmetry.space_group_name_H-M   'P 1'
#
loop_
_entity.id
_entity.type
_entity.pdbx_description
1 polymer ?
#
loop_
_entity_poly.entity_id
_entity_poly.type
_entity_poly.pdbx_seq_one_letter_code
_entity_poly.pdbx_strand_id
1 'polypeptide(L)'
;MKVHLLTEQSFPGLDAARLRALADAGMLTVEQLVDAGPERLSGLLGFDTKTCRALVRLAAGSLEPTMVIPFATPSDEPGSVSVTRGLEAARRIERSLGIVRQALASTGHKPAKKSWRDNHRRARKQLSRLADALAMLQQGLLEDGLTHSAEDHLRTELDALERRLLATLDLQHDHDFYRRLRKVARRARKRL
;
A
#
# COMPACT_ATOMS: atom_id res chain seq x y z
N MET A 1 0.54 12.87 -8.03
CA MET A 1 1.13 12.38 -6.77
C MET A 1 1.17 13.59 -5.87
N LYS A 2 0.43 13.59 -4.76
CA LYS A 2 0.60 14.63 -3.75
C LYS A 2 1.90 14.29 -3.02
N VAL A 3 2.83 15.23 -2.95
CA VAL A 3 4.07 15.09 -2.17
C VAL A 3 3.74 15.67 -0.80
N HIS A 4 3.83 14.86 0.25
CA HIS A 4 3.54 15.33 1.61
C HIS A 4 4.81 15.94 2.17
N LEU A 5 4.95 17.26 2.06
CA LEU A 5 6.07 17.97 2.67
C LEU A 5 5.94 17.90 4.20
N LEU A 6 7.05 17.69 4.89
CA LEU A 6 7.08 17.65 6.36
C LEU A 6 6.56 18.96 7.00
N THR A 7 6.60 20.06 6.25
CA THR A 7 6.11 21.38 6.68
C THR A 7 4.59 21.52 6.66
N GLU A 8 3.87 20.64 5.95
CA GLU A 8 2.41 20.69 5.84
C GLU A 8 1.69 19.96 6.99
N GLN A 9 2.42 19.16 7.77
CA GLN A 9 1.86 18.35 8.86
C GLN A 9 2.56 18.68 10.18
N SER A 10 1.76 19.04 11.19
CA SER A 10 2.26 19.27 12.55
C SER A 10 2.53 17.93 13.24
N PHE A 11 3.82 17.59 13.40
CA PHE A 11 4.23 16.46 14.24
C PHE A 11 4.59 16.95 15.64
N PRO A 12 4.01 16.36 16.71
CA PRO A 12 4.36 16.74 18.07
C PRO A 12 5.85 16.50 18.34
N GLY A 13 6.55 17.55 18.79
CA GLY A 13 7.98 17.53 19.09
C GLY A 13 8.92 17.91 17.94
N LEU A 14 8.45 18.05 16.70
CA LEU A 14 9.27 18.58 15.60
C LEU A 14 9.22 20.11 15.56
N ASP A 15 10.18 20.74 16.26
CA ASP A 15 10.41 22.18 16.20
C ASP A 15 11.24 22.57 14.95
N ALA A 16 11.40 23.87 14.73
CA ALA A 16 12.13 24.41 13.57
C ALA A 16 13.57 23.90 13.46
N ALA A 17 14.25 23.66 14.60
CA ALA A 17 15.61 23.14 14.63
C ALA A 17 15.66 21.68 14.15
N ARG A 18 14.72 20.85 14.60
CA ARG A 18 14.60 19.44 14.19
C ARG A 18 14.14 19.29 12.74
N LEU A 19 13.24 20.15 12.27
CA LEU A 19 12.87 20.18 10.85
C LEU A 19 14.07 20.52 9.96
N ARG A 20 14.93 21.44 10.41
CA ARG A 20 16.17 21.76 9.70
C ARG A 20 17.15 20.59 9.69
N ALA A 21 17.33 19.89 10.82
CA ALA A 21 18.16 18.68 10.88
C ALA A 21 17.67 17.57 9.94
N LEU A 22 16.34 17.40 9.78
CA LEU A 22 15.77 16.47 8.81
C LEU A 22 16.03 16.93 7.37
N ALA A 23 15.87 18.22 7.07
CA ALA A 23 16.14 18.78 5.76
C ALA A 23 17.64 18.64 5.37
N ASP A 24 18.55 18.93 6.30
CA ASP A 24 20.00 18.76 6.12
C ASP A 24 20.37 17.28 5.89
N ALA A 25 19.61 16.34 6.48
CA ALA A 25 19.74 14.91 6.25
C ALA A 25 19.02 14.42 4.95
N GLY A 26 18.48 15.34 4.15
CA GLY A 26 17.78 15.04 2.89
C GLY A 26 16.37 14.49 3.05
N MET A 27 15.77 14.62 4.24
CA MET A 27 14.40 14.20 4.55
C MET A 27 13.49 15.43 4.54
N LEU A 28 12.83 15.65 3.41
CA LEU A 28 11.90 16.75 3.16
C LEU A 28 10.45 16.30 3.12
N THR A 29 10.21 15.00 2.94
CA THR A 29 8.86 14.43 2.83
C THR A 29 8.54 13.45 3.94
N VAL A 30 7.25 13.31 4.23
CA VAL A 30 6.76 12.35 5.22
C VAL A 30 7.12 10.91 4.81
N GLU A 31 7.13 10.59 3.51
CA GLU A 31 7.58 9.26 3.04
C GLU A 31 9.05 8.97 3.39
N GLN A 32 9.92 9.98 3.26
CA GLN A 32 11.34 9.85 3.58
C GLN A 32 11.56 9.65 5.08
N LEU A 33 10.73 10.28 5.91
CA LEU A 33 10.76 10.09 7.38
C LEU A 33 10.36 8.65 7.75
N VAL A 34 9.29 8.12 7.15
CA VAL A 34 8.87 6.73 7.38
C VAL A 34 9.93 5.74 6.88
N ASP A 35 10.49 5.97 5.69
CA ASP A 35 11.52 5.09 5.11
C ASP A 35 12.85 5.12 5.90
N ALA A 36 13.16 6.22 6.60
CA ALA A 36 14.35 6.32 7.46
C ALA A 36 14.27 5.41 8.70
N GLY A 37 13.07 5.20 9.23
CA GLY A 37 12.83 4.33 10.38
C GLY A 37 13.30 4.93 11.73
N PRO A 38 12.89 4.32 12.85
CA PRO A 38 13.06 4.91 14.17
C PRO A 38 14.51 5.01 14.64
N GLU A 39 15.38 4.07 14.24
CA GLU A 39 16.80 4.02 14.65
C GLU A 39 17.61 5.15 14.02
N ARG A 40 17.36 5.44 12.74
CA ARG A 40 18.03 6.53 12.03
C ARG A 40 17.53 7.89 12.53
N LEU A 41 16.24 8.00 12.82
CA LEU A 41 15.65 9.22 13.37
C LEU A 41 16.12 9.50 14.79
N SER A 42 16.31 8.49 15.64
CA SER A 42 16.82 8.70 17.01
C SER A 42 18.24 9.29 16.99
N GLY A 43 19.08 8.82 16.07
CA GLY A 43 20.44 9.37 15.91
C GLY A 43 20.49 10.79 15.36
N LEU A 44 19.48 11.22 14.59
CA LEU A 44 19.43 12.54 13.96
C LEU A 44 18.70 13.59 14.80
N LEU A 45 17.66 13.20 15.52
CA LEU A 45 16.78 14.10 16.27
C LEU A 45 17.10 14.17 17.77
N GLY A 46 17.95 13.26 18.26
CA GLY A 46 18.26 13.15 19.69
C GLY A 46 17.09 12.65 20.55
N PHE A 47 16.05 12.10 19.93
CA PHE A 47 14.94 11.45 20.64
C PHE A 47 15.28 10.02 21.01
N ASP A 48 14.62 9.51 22.05
CA ASP A 48 14.68 8.08 22.35
C ASP A 48 14.00 7.27 21.24
N THR A 49 14.39 6.01 21.10
CA THR A 49 13.89 5.14 20.03
C THR A 49 12.37 4.93 20.13
N LYS A 50 11.77 5.04 21.32
CA LYS A 50 10.31 4.92 21.50
C LYS A 50 9.57 6.12 20.92
N THR A 51 10.05 7.34 21.16
CA THR A 51 9.47 8.56 20.57
C THR A 51 9.63 8.57 19.05
N CYS A 52 10.79 8.15 18.53
CA CYS A 52 10.97 7.99 17.08
C CYS A 52 10.05 6.93 16.48
N ARG A 53 9.76 5.84 17.20
CA ARG A 53 8.80 4.82 16.75
C ARG A 53 7.38 5.37 16.70
N ALA A 54 6.98 6.20 17.68
CA ALA A 54 5.69 6.89 17.67
C ALA A 54 5.58 7.88 16.51
N LEU A 55 6.64 8.66 16.24
CA LEU A 55 6.71 9.58 15.09
C LEU A 55 6.59 8.87 13.75
N VAL A 56 7.31 7.75 13.55
CA VAL A 56 7.20 6.94 12.33
C VAL A 56 5.80 6.36 12.16
N ARG A 57 5.16 5.93 13.26
CA ARG A 57 3.76 5.46 13.22
C ARG A 57 2.79 6.57 12.84
N LEU A 58 2.96 7.77 13.41
CA LEU A 58 2.12 8.93 13.10
C LEU A 58 2.29 9.36 11.63
N ALA A 59 3.53 9.40 11.15
CA ALA A 59 3.87 9.70 9.76
C ALA A 59 3.37 8.63 8.79
N ALA A 60 3.41 7.36 9.17
CA ALA A 60 2.81 6.29 8.38
C ALA A 60 1.29 6.47 8.30
N GLY A 61 0.63 6.76 9.43
CA GLY A 61 -0.81 7.03 9.48
C GLY A 61 -1.25 8.26 8.68
N SER A 62 -0.37 9.23 8.46
CA SER A 62 -0.66 10.42 7.64
C SER A 62 -0.32 10.24 6.15
N LEU A 63 0.43 9.18 5.80
CA LEU A 63 0.71 8.73 4.44
C LEU A 63 -0.26 7.66 3.94
N GLU A 64 -0.98 7.01 4.85
CA GLU A 64 -2.17 6.25 4.50
C GLU A 64 -3.04 7.22 3.69
N PRO A 65 -3.31 6.94 2.39
CA PRO A 65 -4.48 7.55 1.82
C PRO A 65 -5.61 7.05 2.71
N THR A 66 -6.20 7.93 3.51
CA THR A 66 -7.58 7.74 3.96
C THR A 66 -8.44 7.83 2.70
N MET A 67 -8.34 6.79 1.89
CA MET A 67 -9.39 6.36 1.03
C MET A 67 -10.43 5.91 2.02
N VAL A 68 -11.33 6.84 2.31
CA VAL A 68 -12.60 6.53 2.89
C VAL A 68 -13.29 5.68 1.83
N ILE A 69 -13.00 4.38 1.80
CA ILE A 69 -14.01 3.43 1.39
C ILE A 69 -15.10 3.66 2.44
N PRO A 70 -16.28 4.16 2.06
CA PRO A 70 -17.34 4.36 3.02
C PRO A 70 -17.81 2.96 3.46
N PHE A 71 -17.15 2.44 4.51
CA PHE A 71 -17.73 1.45 5.38
C PHE A 71 -19.03 2.03 5.91
N ALA A 72 -20.05 1.19 6.05
CA ALA A 72 -21.38 1.65 6.35
C ALA A 72 -21.37 2.50 7.63
N THR A 73 -21.52 3.83 7.50
CA THR A 73 -22.20 4.58 8.54
C THR A 73 -23.56 3.91 8.76
N PRO A 74 -24.07 3.84 10.00
CA PRO A 74 -25.33 3.16 10.29
C PRO A 74 -26.40 3.68 9.33
N SER A 75 -26.67 2.86 8.33
CA SER A 75 -27.53 3.10 7.18
C SER A 75 -28.76 2.26 7.41
N ASP A 76 -29.92 2.73 6.96
CA ASP A 76 -31.21 2.05 7.02
C ASP A 76 -31.26 0.70 6.25
N GLU A 77 -30.11 0.20 5.74
CA GLU A 77 -30.02 -1.11 5.14
C GLU A 77 -30.00 -2.23 6.20
N PRO A 78 -30.74 -3.33 6.00
CA PRO A 78 -30.68 -4.48 6.89
C PRO A 78 -29.24 -5.00 6.97
N GLY A 79 -28.70 -5.11 8.20
CA GLY A 79 -27.31 -5.57 8.42
C GLY A 79 -26.99 -6.91 7.76
N SER A 80 -27.99 -7.78 7.55
CA SER A 80 -27.85 -9.04 6.80
C SER A 80 -27.42 -8.85 5.34
N VAL A 81 -27.88 -7.79 4.66
CA VAL A 81 -27.55 -7.52 3.26
C VAL A 81 -26.13 -6.97 3.13
N SER A 82 -25.72 -6.06 4.02
CA SER A 82 -24.36 -5.51 4.09
C SER A 82 -23.31 -6.61 4.33
N VAL A 83 -23.58 -7.52 5.26
CA VAL A 83 -22.68 -8.66 5.57
C VAL A 83 -22.57 -9.62 4.38
N THR A 84 -23.69 -9.90 3.69
CA THR A 84 -23.66 -10.80 2.51
C THR A 84 -22.83 -10.20 1.37
N ARG A 85 -22.94 -8.90 1.10
CA ARG A 85 -22.07 -8.19 0.14
C ARG A 85 -20.61 -8.20 0.58
N GLY A 86 -20.33 -7.95 1.86
CA GLY A 86 -18.99 -8.04 2.43
C GLY A 86 -18.33 -9.41 2.19
N LEU A 87 -19.09 -10.50 2.35
CA LEU A 87 -18.63 -11.86 2.07
C LEU A 87 -18.36 -12.12 0.58
N GLU A 88 -19.23 -11.64 -0.32
CA GLU A 88 -19.00 -11.77 -1.77
C GLU A 88 -17.78 -10.97 -2.24
N ALA A 89 -17.62 -9.76 -1.71
CA ALA A 89 -16.45 -8.91 -1.93
C ALA A 89 -15.17 -9.57 -1.39
N ALA A 90 -15.20 -10.17 -0.19
CA ALA A 90 -14.08 -10.91 0.37
C ALA A 90 -13.65 -12.11 -0.50
N ARG A 91 -14.62 -12.82 -1.11
CA ARG A 91 -14.33 -13.90 -2.07
C ARG A 91 -13.68 -13.37 -3.35
N ARG A 92 -14.08 -12.20 -3.85
CA ARG A 92 -13.43 -11.53 -5.00
C ARG A 92 -11.99 -11.16 -4.68
N ILE A 93 -11.74 -10.62 -3.48
CA ILE A 93 -10.39 -10.30 -3.04
C ILE A 93 -9.51 -11.54 -2.96
N GLU A 94 -10.02 -12.66 -2.45
CA GLU A 94 -9.24 -13.91 -2.41
C GLU A 94 -8.82 -14.38 -3.81
N ARG A 95 -9.70 -14.23 -4.82
CA ARG A 95 -9.34 -14.52 -6.22
C ARG A 95 -8.22 -13.61 -6.72
N SER A 96 -8.35 -12.31 -6.49
CA SER A 96 -7.32 -11.33 -6.84
C SER A 96 -5.99 -11.61 -6.10
N LEU A 97 -6.04 -12.01 -4.82
CA LEU A 97 -4.88 -12.46 -4.05
C LEU A 97 -4.23 -13.69 -4.69
N GLY A 98 -5.02 -14.65 -5.19
CA GLY A 98 -4.53 -15.80 -5.95
C GLY A 98 -3.67 -15.39 -7.15
N ILE A 99 -4.13 -14.41 -7.94
CA ILE A 99 -3.38 -13.88 -9.09
C ILE A 99 -2.11 -13.15 -8.63
N VAL A 100 -2.16 -12.38 -7.54
CA VAL A 100 -0.98 -11.73 -6.96
C VAL A 100 0.03 -12.77 -6.46
N ARG A 101 -0.41 -13.87 -5.83
CA ARG A 101 0.45 -14.98 -5.41
C ARG A 101 1.11 -15.66 -6.62
N GLN A 102 0.38 -15.86 -7.71
CA GLN A 102 0.94 -16.35 -8.98
C GLN A 102 2.02 -15.39 -9.51
N ALA A 103 1.75 -14.08 -9.52
CA ALA A 103 2.74 -13.08 -9.93
C ALA A 103 3.98 -13.07 -9.02
N LEU A 104 3.79 -13.25 -7.71
CA LEU A 104 4.90 -13.39 -6.77
C LEU A 104 5.74 -14.63 -7.09
N ALA A 105 5.11 -15.77 -7.39
CA ALA A 105 5.79 -17.01 -7.79
C ALA A 105 6.61 -16.81 -9.08
N SER A 106 6.07 -16.10 -10.07
CA SER A 106 6.81 -15.71 -11.29
C SER A 106 8.02 -14.80 -11.00
N THR A 107 8.00 -14.06 -9.90
CA THR A 107 9.14 -13.28 -9.36
C THR A 107 9.91 -14.00 -8.25
N GLY A 108 9.66 -15.31 -8.06
CA GLY A 108 10.32 -16.13 -7.05
C GLY A 108 11.69 -16.62 -7.50
N HIS A 109 11.89 -16.79 -8.80
CA HIS A 109 13.12 -17.33 -9.39
C HIS A 109 14.18 -16.24 -9.57
N LYS A 110 15.47 -16.61 -9.50
CA LYS A 110 16.55 -15.65 -9.74
C LYS A 110 16.47 -15.14 -11.19
N PRO A 111 16.56 -13.83 -11.43
CA PRO A 111 16.51 -13.29 -12.78
C PRO A 111 17.71 -13.78 -13.59
N ALA A 112 17.47 -14.10 -14.87
CA ALA A 112 18.48 -14.64 -15.78
C ALA A 112 19.69 -13.71 -15.96
N LYS A 113 19.48 -12.37 -15.92
CA LYS A 113 20.55 -11.37 -16.05
C LYS A 113 20.72 -10.57 -14.77
N LYS A 114 21.99 -10.30 -14.40
CA LYS A 114 22.35 -9.48 -13.22
C LYS A 114 21.76 -8.06 -13.28
N SER A 115 21.71 -7.46 -14.48
CA SER A 115 21.13 -6.13 -14.70
C SER A 115 19.62 -6.05 -14.40
N TRP A 116 18.91 -7.18 -14.31
CA TRP A 116 17.48 -7.20 -14.04
C TRP A 116 17.14 -7.28 -12.54
N ARG A 117 18.15 -7.53 -11.68
CA ARG A 117 17.97 -7.78 -10.23
C ARG A 117 17.21 -6.67 -9.52
N ASP A 118 17.48 -5.41 -9.84
CA ASP A 118 16.83 -4.29 -9.15
C ASP A 118 15.35 -4.18 -9.50
N ASN A 119 15.00 -4.33 -10.78
CA ASN A 119 13.60 -4.31 -11.20
C ASN A 119 12.83 -5.53 -10.70
N HIS A 120 13.47 -6.69 -10.70
CA HIS A 120 12.95 -7.91 -10.08
C HIS A 120 12.64 -7.72 -8.59
N ARG A 121 13.62 -7.25 -7.81
CA ARG A 121 13.46 -6.99 -6.37
C ARG A 121 12.34 -5.96 -6.10
N ARG A 122 12.29 -4.89 -6.90
CA ARG A 122 11.26 -3.85 -6.77
C ARG A 122 9.88 -4.37 -7.15
N ALA A 123 9.75 -5.21 -8.18
CA ALA A 123 8.48 -5.83 -8.56
C ALA A 123 7.95 -6.71 -7.44
N ARG A 124 8.78 -7.63 -6.92
CA ARG A 124 8.44 -8.49 -5.79
C ARG A 124 8.01 -7.70 -4.56
N LYS A 125 8.74 -6.63 -4.20
CA LYS A 125 8.38 -5.75 -3.07
C LYS A 125 7.01 -5.09 -3.27
N GLN A 126 6.69 -4.65 -4.48
CA GLN A 126 5.38 -4.03 -4.76
C GLN A 126 4.24 -5.05 -4.77
N LEU A 127 4.47 -6.25 -5.28
CA LEU A 127 3.48 -7.34 -5.25
C LEU A 127 3.19 -7.79 -3.81
N SER A 128 4.21 -7.92 -2.96
CA SER A 128 4.02 -8.22 -1.53
C SER A 128 3.15 -7.15 -0.86
N ARG A 129 3.48 -5.87 -1.07
CA ARG A 129 2.70 -4.75 -0.51
C ARG A 129 1.26 -4.69 -1.02
N LEU A 130 1.01 -5.13 -2.26
CA LEU A 130 -0.34 -5.24 -2.80
C LEU A 130 -1.09 -6.40 -2.13
N ALA A 131 -0.44 -7.54 -1.92
CA ALA A 131 -1.03 -8.66 -1.20
C ALA A 131 -1.41 -8.27 0.23
N ASP A 132 -0.54 -7.55 0.94
CA ASP A 132 -0.81 -7.07 2.29
C ASP A 132 -2.02 -6.13 2.32
N ALA A 133 -2.10 -5.18 1.38
CA ALA A 133 -3.23 -4.25 1.27
C ALA A 133 -4.55 -4.97 0.96
N LEU A 134 -4.54 -5.94 0.05
CA LEU A 134 -5.72 -6.76 -0.26
C LEU A 134 -6.16 -7.58 0.96
N ALA A 135 -5.23 -8.15 1.72
CA ALA A 135 -5.55 -8.90 2.94
C ALA A 135 -6.16 -8.01 4.03
N MET A 136 -5.62 -6.81 4.24
CA MET A 136 -6.20 -5.82 5.15
C MET A 136 -7.62 -5.41 4.73
N LEU A 137 -7.82 -5.18 3.43
CA LEU A 137 -9.13 -4.82 2.90
C LEU A 137 -10.13 -5.97 3.08
N GLN A 138 -9.71 -7.22 2.84
CA GLN A 138 -10.54 -8.41 3.10
C GLN A 138 -10.95 -8.50 4.58
N GLN A 139 -10.03 -8.23 5.51
CA GLN A 139 -10.33 -8.26 6.93
C GLN A 139 -11.34 -7.17 7.32
N GLY A 140 -11.15 -5.92 6.87
CA GLY A 140 -12.09 -4.83 7.15
C GLY A 140 -13.50 -5.08 6.58
N LEU A 141 -13.62 -5.71 5.41
CA LEU A 141 -14.91 -6.09 4.84
C LEU A 141 -15.66 -7.15 5.66
N LEU A 142 -14.93 -8.07 6.28
CA LEU A 142 -15.50 -9.13 7.10
C LEU A 142 -15.96 -8.59 8.47
N GLU A 143 -15.31 -7.54 8.97
CA GLU A 143 -15.61 -6.90 10.25
C GLU A 143 -16.78 -5.91 10.13
N ASP A 144 -16.77 -5.04 9.11
CA ASP A 144 -17.67 -3.87 9.03
C ASP A 144 -18.78 -3.99 7.96
N GLY A 145 -18.73 -5.02 7.09
CA GLY A 145 -19.62 -5.15 5.94
C GLY A 145 -19.34 -4.11 4.85
N LEU A 146 -20.21 -4.06 3.82
CA LEU A 146 -19.96 -3.21 2.65
C LEU A 146 -21.22 -2.52 2.13
N THR A 147 -21.12 -1.21 1.89
CA THR A 147 -22.15 -0.45 1.19
C THR A 147 -22.17 -0.80 -0.30
N HIS A 148 -23.32 -0.67 -0.96
CA HIS A 148 -23.45 -0.98 -2.38
C HIS A 148 -22.49 -0.15 -3.28
N SER A 149 -22.32 1.14 -2.98
CA SER A 149 -21.41 2.01 -3.73
C SER A 149 -19.93 1.61 -3.57
N ALA A 150 -19.54 1.16 -2.38
CA ALA A 150 -18.20 0.66 -2.11
C ALA A 150 -17.97 -0.70 -2.79
N GLU A 151 -18.98 -1.56 -2.86
CA GLU A 151 -18.95 -2.82 -3.60
C GLU A 151 -18.71 -2.60 -5.09
N ASP A 152 -19.46 -1.69 -5.73
CA ASP A 152 -19.32 -1.39 -7.14
C ASP A 152 -17.94 -0.80 -7.49
N HIS A 153 -17.44 0.09 -6.62
CA HIS A 153 -16.10 0.64 -6.77
C HIS A 153 -15.03 -0.45 -6.65
N LEU A 154 -15.11 -1.26 -5.59
CA LEU A 154 -14.17 -2.36 -5.36
C LEU A 154 -14.19 -3.35 -6.51
N ARG A 155 -15.38 -3.74 -6.99
CA ARG A 155 -15.55 -4.60 -8.15
C ARG A 155 -14.81 -4.05 -9.36
N THR A 156 -15.01 -2.76 -9.66
CA THR A 156 -14.39 -2.11 -10.82
C THR A 156 -12.86 -2.11 -10.73
N GLU A 157 -12.31 -1.80 -9.56
CA GLU A 157 -10.85 -1.77 -9.38
C GLU A 157 -10.23 -3.17 -9.33
N LEU A 158 -10.89 -4.15 -8.73
CA LEU A 158 -10.45 -5.55 -8.76
C LEU A 158 -10.48 -6.10 -10.20
N ASP A 159 -11.57 -5.93 -10.94
CA ASP A 159 -11.67 -6.40 -12.33
C ASP A 159 -10.61 -5.72 -13.23
N ALA A 160 -10.25 -4.47 -12.95
CA ALA A 160 -9.16 -3.76 -13.64
C ALA A 160 -7.77 -4.27 -13.24
N LEU A 161 -7.58 -4.61 -11.96
CA LEU A 161 -6.35 -5.23 -11.44
C LEU A 161 -6.13 -6.60 -12.07
N GLU A 162 -7.13 -7.48 -12.01
CA GLU A 162 -7.05 -8.86 -12.50
C GLU A 162 -6.66 -8.88 -13.98
N ARG A 163 -7.38 -8.12 -14.82
CA ARG A 163 -7.07 -7.98 -16.26
C ARG A 163 -5.64 -7.54 -16.51
N ARG A 164 -5.14 -6.54 -15.77
CA ARG A 164 -3.79 -6.01 -15.95
C ARG A 164 -2.71 -6.97 -15.47
N LEU A 165 -2.93 -7.68 -14.37
CA LEU A 165 -1.98 -8.67 -13.87
C LEU A 165 -1.91 -9.87 -14.81
N LEU A 166 -3.05 -10.46 -15.18
CA LEU A 166 -3.11 -11.59 -16.11
C LEU A 166 -2.43 -11.25 -17.45
N ALA A 167 -2.78 -10.11 -18.05
CA ALA A 167 -2.13 -9.66 -19.28
C ALA A 167 -0.63 -9.42 -19.15
N THR A 168 -0.12 -9.17 -17.93
CA THR A 168 1.33 -9.06 -17.69
C THR A 168 1.95 -10.44 -17.48
N LEU A 169 1.25 -11.37 -16.83
CA LEU A 169 1.72 -12.74 -16.58
C LEU A 169 1.85 -13.57 -17.85
N ASP A 170 1.04 -13.29 -18.86
CA ASP A 170 1.13 -13.93 -20.18
C ASP A 170 2.34 -13.47 -21.01
N LEU A 171 3.08 -12.44 -20.57
CA LEU A 171 4.25 -11.94 -21.28
C LEU A 171 5.50 -12.81 -21.02
N GLN A 172 6.44 -12.75 -21.97
CA GLN A 172 7.76 -13.30 -21.77
C GLN A 172 8.46 -12.64 -20.57
N HIS A 173 9.20 -13.44 -19.79
CA HIS A 173 9.85 -13.00 -18.55
C HIS A 173 11.15 -12.24 -18.82
N ASP A 174 11.02 -11.06 -19.41
CA ASP A 174 12.10 -10.15 -19.74
C ASP A 174 12.27 -9.01 -18.72
N HIS A 175 13.11 -8.04 -19.05
CA HIS A 175 13.31 -6.85 -18.22
C HIS A 175 12.03 -6.00 -18.06
N ASP A 176 11.25 -5.88 -19.12
CA ASP A 176 10.06 -5.04 -19.16
C ASP A 176 8.88 -5.68 -18.43
N PHE A 177 8.82 -7.02 -18.38
CA PHE A 177 7.90 -7.79 -17.55
C PHE A 177 7.94 -7.34 -16.09
N TYR A 178 9.11 -7.35 -15.46
CA TYR A 178 9.25 -6.94 -14.05
C TYR A 178 8.91 -5.45 -13.86
N ARG A 179 9.28 -4.61 -14.83
CA ARG A 179 8.93 -3.18 -14.81
C ARG A 179 7.42 -2.96 -14.88
N ARG A 180 6.71 -3.74 -15.71
CA ARG A 180 5.24 -3.70 -15.87
C ARG A 180 4.55 -4.21 -14.62
N LEU A 181 4.94 -5.38 -14.09
CA LEU A 181 4.41 -5.91 -12.82
C LEU A 181 4.52 -4.89 -11.69
N ARG A 182 5.70 -4.29 -11.52
CA ARG A 182 5.92 -3.23 -10.53
C ARG A 182 4.94 -2.07 -10.72
N LYS A 183 4.72 -1.62 -11.96
CA LYS A 183 3.84 -0.49 -12.26
C LYS A 183 2.38 -0.84 -11.99
N VAL A 184 1.93 -2.04 -12.38
CA VAL A 184 0.57 -2.53 -12.13
C VAL A 184 0.31 -2.61 -10.64
N ALA A 185 1.17 -3.31 -9.89
CA ALA A 185 1.03 -3.47 -8.44
C ALA A 185 1.00 -2.12 -7.71
N ARG A 186 1.91 -1.20 -8.08
CA ARG A 186 1.95 0.15 -7.49
C ARG A 186 0.70 0.98 -7.80
N ARG A 187 0.11 0.83 -8.99
CA ARG A 187 -1.09 1.58 -9.39
C ARG A 187 -2.33 1.04 -8.70
N ALA A 188 -2.44 -0.29 -8.57
CA ALA A 188 -3.56 -0.94 -7.91
C ALA A 188 -3.63 -0.55 -6.43
N ARG A 189 -2.50 -0.62 -5.71
CA ARG A 189 -2.37 -0.20 -4.31
C ARG A 189 -2.46 1.33 -4.07
N LYS A 190 -2.89 2.10 -5.06
CA LYS A 190 -3.19 3.55 -4.91
C LYS A 190 -4.68 3.83 -5.14
N ARG A 191 -5.43 2.78 -5.44
CA ARG A 191 -6.82 2.80 -5.89
C ARG A 191 -7.66 1.86 -5.04
N LEU A 192 -7.05 0.75 -4.63
CA LEU A 192 -7.33 -0.01 -3.41
C LEU A 192 -6.63 0.62 -2.23
#